data_AF-A0A2D7UGR2-F1
#
_entry.id   AF-A0A2D7UGR2-F1
#
_cell.length_a   1.000
_cell.length_b   1.000
_cell.length_c   1.000
_cell.angle_alpha   90.00
_cell.angle_beta   90.00
_cell.angle_gamma   90.00
#
_symmetry.space_group_name_H-M   'P 1'
#
loop_
_entity.id
_entity.type
_entity.pdbx_description
1 polymer ?
#
loop_
_entity_poly.entity_id
_entity_poly.type
_entity_poly.pdbx_seq_one_letter_code
_entity_poly.pdbx_strand_id
1 'polypeptide(L)' 'TKYKKSDKIKQASKKDIKSMVDLCINHLDAINFFKPSEKKPKMMQNLLSLFYRVDLSRKETRILSSVFASLAKKGRLTK' A
#
# COMPACT_ATOMS: atom_id res chain seq x y z
N THR A 1 -8.92 8.53 -24.94
CA THR A 1 -10.14 7.76 -24.62
C THR A 1 -10.51 7.99 -23.16
N LYS A 2 -11.76 8.36 -22.86
CA LYS A 2 -12.20 8.58 -21.46
C LYS A 2 -12.44 7.22 -20.80
N TYR A 3 -11.63 6.88 -19.81
CA TYR A 3 -11.83 5.69 -18.98
C TYR A 3 -13.19 5.77 -18.27
N LYS A 4 -14.02 4.74 -18.44
CA LYS A 4 -15.29 4.57 -17.72
C LYS A 4 -15.13 3.45 -16.71
N LYS A 5 -15.29 3.75 -15.42
CA LYS A 5 -15.24 2.75 -14.33
C LYS A 5 -16.39 1.75 -14.57
N SER A 6 -16.09 0.46 -14.57
CA SER A 6 -17.09 -0.59 -14.77
C SER A 6 -17.98 -0.73 -13.54
N ASP A 7 -19.28 -0.91 -13.74
CA ASP A 7 -20.27 -1.09 -12.67
C ASP A 7 -20.02 -2.36 -11.81
N LYS A 8 -19.21 -3.30 -12.30
CA LYS A 8 -18.82 -4.51 -11.56
C LYS A 8 -17.74 -4.25 -10.50
N ILE A 9 -17.17 -3.04 -10.45
CA ILE A 9 -16.06 -2.69 -9.55
C ILE A 9 -16.61 -2.36 -8.16
N LYS A 10 -16.40 -3.26 -7.20
CA LYS A 10 -16.77 -3.05 -5.79
C LYS A 10 -15.74 -2.16 -5.09
N GLN A 11 -16.23 -1.16 -4.37
CA GLN A 11 -15.39 -0.33 -3.50
C GLN A 11 -14.73 -1.17 -2.40
N ALA A 12 -13.51 -0.78 -2.03
CA ALA A 12 -12.80 -1.37 -0.91
C ALA A 12 -13.43 -0.94 0.41
N SER A 13 -13.50 -1.85 1.37
CA SER A 13 -13.86 -1.49 2.74
C SER A 13 -12.67 -0.85 3.44
N LYS A 14 -12.92 -0.11 4.53
CA LYS A 14 -11.85 0.39 5.41
C LYS A 14 -10.92 -0.73 5.90
N LYS A 15 -11.47 -1.94 6.11
CA LYS A 15 -10.71 -3.13 6.51
C LYS A 15 -9.75 -3.57 5.40
N ASP A 16 -10.21 -3.61 4.15
CA ASP A 16 -9.38 -3.98 2.99
C ASP A 16 -8.21 -3.00 2.81
N ILE A 17 -8.49 -1.70 2.92
CA ILE A 17 -7.47 -0.65 2.84
C ILE A 17 -6.47 -0.81 4.00
N LYS A 18 -6.96 -0.98 5.24
CA LYS A 18 -6.10 -1.18 6.40
C LYS A 18 -5.17 -2.39 6.22
N SER A 19 -5.68 -3.53 5.78
CA SER A 19 -4.87 -4.72 5.55
C SER A 19 -3.78 -4.52 4.49
N MET A 20 -4.08 -3.80 3.41
CA MET A 20 -3.06 -3.43 2.41
C MET A 20 -2.00 -2.49 2.99
N VAL A 21 -2.40 -1.50 3.77
CA VAL A 21 -1.48 -0.55 4.42
C VAL A 21 -0.58 -1.26 5.42
N ASP A 22 -1.13 -2.14 6.25
CA ASP A 22 -0.37 -2.95 7.21
C ASP A 22 0.67 -3.83 6.48
N LEU A 23 0.30 -4.46 5.36
CA LEU A 23 1.23 -5.23 4.53
C LEU A 23 2.38 -4.35 4.00
N CYS A 24 2.06 -3.16 3.50
CA CYS A 24 3.06 -2.20 3.02
C CYS A 24 4.03 -1.79 4.14
N ILE A 25 3.52 -1.44 5.32
CA ILE A 25 4.33 -1.06 6.48
C ILE A 25 5.28 -2.19 6.89
N ASN A 26 4.77 -3.43 6.96
CA ASN A 26 5.59 -4.59 7.31
C ASN A 26 6.75 -4.80 6.34
N HIS A 27 6.51 -4.61 5.04
CA HIS A 27 7.57 -4.70 4.04
C HIS A 27 8.61 -3.58 4.15
N LEU A 28 8.18 -2.35 4.43
CA LEU A 28 9.08 -1.22 4.66
C LEU A 28 9.94 -1.43 5.91
N ASP A 29 9.35 -1.96 6.98
CA ASP A 29 10.07 -2.29 8.21
C ASP A 29 11.13 -3.37 7.97
N ALA A 30 10.79 -4.42 7.20
CA ALA A 30 11.69 -5.51 6.86
C ALA A 30 12.93 -5.09 6.04
N ILE A 31 12.89 -3.95 5.35
CA ILE A 31 14.04 -3.40 4.61
C ILE A 31 14.73 -2.24 5.36
N ASN A 32 14.44 -2.08 6.67
CA ASN A 32 14.94 -0.96 7.49
C ASN A 32 14.58 0.43 6.93
N PHE A 33 13.50 0.55 6.15
CA PHE A 33 13.12 1.81 5.52
C PHE A 33 12.85 2.89 6.56
N PHE A 34 12.47 2.56 7.79
CA PHE A 34 12.15 3.50 8.86
C PHE A 34 13.35 3.94 9.73
N LYS A 35 14.61 3.80 9.27
CA LYS A 35 15.78 4.36 9.97
C LYS A 35 16.13 5.78 9.51
N PRO A 36 16.33 6.76 10.42
CA PRO A 36 16.23 6.64 11.88
C PRO A 36 14.77 6.61 12.38
N SER A 37 14.56 6.05 13.57
CA SER A 37 13.24 5.67 14.10
C SER A 37 12.24 6.83 14.19
N GLU A 38 12.75 8.05 14.38
CA GLU A 38 11.96 9.28 14.46
C GLU A 38 11.18 9.59 13.17
N LYS A 39 11.59 9.03 12.02
CA LYS A 39 10.87 9.25 10.76
C LYS A 39 9.62 8.37 10.59
N LYS A 40 9.51 7.29 11.39
CA LYS A 40 8.41 6.32 11.29
C LYS A 40 7.03 6.99 11.47
N PRO A 41 6.77 7.79 12.51
CA PRO A 41 5.45 8.40 12.72
C PRO A 41 5.00 9.30 11.56
N LYS A 42 5.90 10.17 11.05
CA LYS A 42 5.60 11.07 9.93
C LYS A 42 5.29 10.31 8.64
N MET A 43 6.07 9.27 8.35
CA MET A 43 5.82 8.43 7.17
C MET A 43 4.53 7.60 7.29
N MET A 44 4.19 7.11 8.48
CA MET A 44 2.92 6.42 8.69
C MET A 44 1.73 7.34 8.46
N GLN A 45 1.76 8.58 8.96
CA GLN A 45 0.72 9.57 8.67
C GLN A 45 0.60 9.86 7.17
N ASN A 46 1.73 9.98 6.45
CA ASN A 46 1.73 10.19 5.01
C ASN A 46 1.07 9.03 4.26
N LEU A 47 1.41 7.79 4.61
CA LEU A 47 0.80 6.60 4.00
C LEU A 47 -0.69 6.52 4.31
N LEU A 48 -1.10 6.71 5.56
CA LEU A 48 -2.51 6.71 5.94
C LEU A 48 -3.29 7.82 5.21
N SER A 49 -2.77 9.04 5.19
CA SER A 49 -3.39 10.16 4.46
C SER A 49 -3.57 9.86 2.97
N LEU A 50 -2.57 9.26 2.33
CA LEU A 50 -2.66 8.85 0.92
C LEU A 50 -3.72 7.76 0.71
N PHE A 51 -3.66 6.65 1.45
CA PHE A 51 -4.56 5.51 1.21
C PHE A 51 -6.00 5.74 1.65
N TYR A 52 -6.25 6.59 2.64
CA TYR A 52 -7.60 6.92 3.07
C TYR A 52 -8.26 8.02 2.23
N ARG A 53 -7.48 8.85 1.52
CA ARG A 53 -8.02 9.83 0.57
C ARG A 53 -8.33 9.22 -0.80
N VAL A 54 -7.69 8.11 -1.16
CA VAL A 54 -7.89 7.46 -2.46
C VAL A 54 -9.09 6.51 -2.37
N ASP A 55 -10.12 6.76 -3.19
CA ASP A 55 -11.30 5.91 -3.37
C ASP A 55 -10.95 4.63 -4.15
N LEU A 56 -10.21 3.73 -3.49
CA LEU A 56 -9.74 2.48 -4.05
C LEU A 56 -10.87 1.44 -4.14
N SER A 57 -10.94 0.77 -5.28
CA SER A 57 -11.70 -0.48 -5.39
C SER A 57 -10.94 -1.66 -4.78
N ARG A 58 -11.65 -2.74 -4.43
CA ARG A 58 -11.02 -3.98 -3.97
C ARG A 58 -10.02 -4.55 -4.97
N LYS A 59 -10.26 -4.35 -6.27
CA LYS A 59 -9.35 -4.83 -7.32
C LYS A 59 -8.03 -4.06 -7.26
N GLU A 60 -8.09 -2.73 -7.15
CA GLU A 60 -6.91 -1.87 -7.04
C GLU A 60 -6.13 -2.15 -5.74
N THR A 61 -6.81 -2.32 -4.61
CA THR A 61 -6.18 -2.72 -3.33
C THR A 61 -5.40 -4.04 -3.45
N ARG A 62 -5.94 -5.04 -4.16
CA ARG A 62 -5.25 -6.32 -4.40
C ARG A 62 -4.05 -6.17 -5.33
N ILE A 63 -4.18 -5.39 -6.40
CA ILE A 63 -3.07 -5.10 -7.33
C ILE A 63 -1.91 -4.42 -6.57
N LEU A 64 -2.21 -3.37 -5.80
CA LEU A 64 -1.20 -2.66 -5.00
C LEU A 64 -0.53 -3.59 -3.99
N SER A 65 -1.31 -4.41 -3.29
CA SER A 65 -0.77 -5.42 -2.35
C SER A 65 0.22 -6.38 -3.05
N SER A 66 -0.13 -6.87 -4.25
CA SER A 66 0.74 -7.76 -5.03
C SER A 66 2.02 -7.05 -5.52
N VAL A 67 1.92 -5.78 -5.92
CA VAL A 67 3.05 -4.95 -6.33
C VAL A 67 4.00 -4.75 -5.15
N PHE A 68 3.49 -4.36 -3.97
CA PHE A 68 4.30 -4.18 -2.77
C PHE A 68 5.01 -5.46 -2.34
N ALA A 69 4.31 -6.60 -2.35
CA ALA A 69 4.92 -7.89 -2.03
C ALA A 69 6.06 -8.25 -3.01
N SER A 70 5.87 -7.96 -4.31
CA SER A 70 6.87 -8.22 -5.35
C SER A 70 8.09 -7.30 -5.21
N LEU A 71 7.88 -6.02 -4.92
CA LEU A 71 8.96 -5.06 -4.68
C LEU A 71 9.78 -5.41 -3.43
N ALA A 72 9.10 -5.81 -2.35
CA ALA A 72 9.78 -6.26 -1.14
C ALA A 72 10.66 -7.49 -1.38
N LYS A 73 10.23 -8.40 -2.25
CA LYS A 73 11.02 -9.57 -2.67
C LYS A 73 12.22 -9.17 -3.52
N LYS A 74 12.06 -8.20 -4.44
CA LYS A 74 13.13 -7.76 -5.36
C LYS A 74 14.18 -6.88 -4.67
N GLY A 75 13.81 -6.14 -3.62
CA GLY A 75 14.75 -5.40 -2.76
C GLY A 75 15.74 -6.26 -1.99
N ARG A 76 15.62 -7.60 -2.03
CA ARG A 76 16.59 -8.57 -1.47
C ARG A 76 17.62 -9.07 -2.49
N LEU A 77 17.59 -8.61 -3.75
CA LEU A 77 18.48 -9.08 -4.83
C LEU A 77 19.71 -8.22 -5.10
N THR A 78 20.09 -7.33 -4.17
CA THR A 78 21.46 -6.80 -4.13
C THR A 78 22.19 -7.45 -2.96
N LYS A 79 22.56 -8.72 -3.14
CA LYS A 79 23.73 -9.29 -2.48
C LYS A 79 24.88 -9.20 -3.46
#